data_AF-A0AAJ1JY66-F1
#
_entry.id   AF-A0AAJ1JY66-F1
#
_cell.length_a   1.000
_cell.length_b   1.000
_cell.length_c   1.000
_cell.angle_alpha   90.00
_cell.angle_beta   90.00
_cell.angle_gamma   90.00
#
_symmetry.space_group_name_H-M   'P 1'
#
loop_
_entity.id
_entity.type
_entity.pdbx_description
1 polymer ?
#
loop_
_entity_poly.entity_id
_entity_poly.type
_entity_poly.pdbx_seq_one_letter_code
_entity_poly.pdbx_strand_id
1 'polypeptide(L)'
;MKQFLNDKVVPAIMKFVNTKAIMVLRNGILYTMPLTIIGSFFLIIACFPYDPVVEWLGEVELLGPLFQVTGATFDIIAIAAVIGIAYENM
;
A
#
# COMPACT_ATOMS: atom_id res chain seq x y z
N MET A 1 30.64 16.40 -6.60
CA MET A 1 29.26 16.13 -6.09
C MET A 1 28.83 14.68 -6.34
N LYS A 2 28.83 14.18 -7.59
CA LYS A 2 28.55 12.75 -7.89
C LYS A 2 29.41 11.77 -7.08
N GLN A 3 30.71 12.07 -6.94
CA GLN A 3 31.64 11.19 -6.23
C GLN A 3 31.38 11.14 -4.71
N PHE A 4 31.04 12.27 -4.07
CA PHE A 4 30.65 12.29 -2.66
C PHE A 4 29.35 11.51 -2.40
N LEU A 5 28.36 11.64 -3.30
CA LEU A 5 27.12 10.86 -3.20
C LEU A 5 27.39 9.36 -3.32
N ASN A 6 28.18 8.95 -4.31
CA ASN A 6 28.46 7.52 -4.54
C ASN A 6 29.36 6.90 -3.48
N ASP A 7 30.34 7.64 -2.96
CA ASP A 7 31.38 7.08 -2.11
C ASP A 7 31.06 7.22 -0.61
N LYS A 8 30.15 8.12 -0.22
CA LYS A 8 29.80 8.37 1.19
C LYS A 8 28.31 8.22 1.48
N VAL A 9 27.43 8.76 0.64
CA VAL A 9 25.98 8.80 0.93
C VAL A 9 25.31 7.47 0.59
N VAL A 10 25.51 6.95 -0.62
CA VAL A 10 24.94 5.66 -1.06
C VAL A 10 25.34 4.53 -0.11
N PRO A 11 26.62 4.34 0.28
CA PRO A 11 27.02 3.25 1.16
C PRO A 11 26.43 3.39 2.57
N ALA A 12 26.30 4.61 3.09
CA ALA A 12 25.70 4.86 4.40
C ALA A 12 24.20 4.53 4.40
N ILE A 13 23.46 4.92 3.36
CA ILE A 13 22.06 4.55 3.18
C ILE A 13 21.95 3.03 3.07
N MET A 14 22.74 2.38 2.22
CA MET A 14 22.70 0.93 2.06
C MET A 14 22.94 0.19 3.39
N LYS A 15 23.88 0.67 4.21
CA LYS A 15 24.11 0.11 5.55
C LYS A 15 22.88 0.26 6.46
N PHE A 16 22.17 1.38 6.37
CA PHE A 16 20.92 1.60 7.12
C PHE A 16 19.77 0.72 6.63
N VAL A 17 19.54 0.64 5.31
CA VAL A 17 18.45 -0.18 4.75
C VAL A 17 18.69 -1.67 4.99
N ASN A 18 19.95 -2.11 5.04
CA ASN A 18 20.34 -3.48 5.34
C ASN A 18 20.38 -3.81 6.85
N THR A 19 19.97 -2.91 7.74
CA THR A 19 19.79 -3.27 9.15
C THR A 19 18.59 -4.20 9.31
N LYS A 20 18.67 -5.19 10.22
CA LYS A 20 17.58 -6.17 10.44
C LYS A 20 16.23 -5.49 10.66
N ALA A 21 16.18 -4.45 11.49
CA ALA A 21 14.94 -3.72 11.79
C ALA A 21 14.31 -3.12 10.52
N ILE A 22 15.10 -2.45 9.67
CA ILE A 22 14.58 -1.83 8.44
C ILE A 22 14.20 -2.88 7.39
N MET A 23 14.96 -3.98 7.28
CA MET A 23 14.62 -5.08 6.38
C MET A 23 13.30 -5.74 6.76
N VAL A 24 13.09 -6.03 8.04
CA VAL A 24 11.85 -6.64 8.57
C VAL A 24 10.65 -5.70 8.36
N LEU A 25 10.82 -4.40 8.61
CA LEU A 25 9.77 -3.41 8.35
C LEU A 25 9.40 -3.34 6.86
N ARG A 26 10.42 -3.26 5.99
CA ARG A 26 10.22 -3.24 4.54
C ARG A 26 9.47 -4.48 4.09
N ASN A 27 9.96 -5.67 4.42
CA ASN A 27 9.36 -6.94 4.00
C ASN A 27 7.97 -7.10 4.59
N GLY A 28 7.77 -6.75 5.86
CA GLY A 28 6.48 -6.81 6.54
C GLY A 28 5.41 -5.93 5.89
N ILE A 29 5.78 -4.72 5.45
CA ILE A 29 4.87 -3.83 4.70
C ILE A 29 4.51 -4.41 3.32
N LEU A 30 5.39 -5.21 2.69
CA LEU A 30 5.04 -5.84 1.39
C LEU A 30 3.80 -6.74 1.49
N TYR A 31 3.52 -7.32 2.66
CA TYR A 31 2.32 -8.12 2.88
C TYR A 31 1.02 -7.30 2.80
N THR A 32 1.06 -5.97 2.91
CA THR A 32 -0.13 -5.13 2.72
C THR A 32 -0.39 -4.76 1.27
N MET A 33 0.57 -4.98 0.37
CA MET A 33 0.42 -4.60 -1.04
C MET A 33 -0.82 -5.22 -1.69
N PRO A 34 -1.16 -6.51 -1.50
CA PRO A 34 -2.38 -7.07 -2.07
C PRO A 34 -3.64 -6.35 -1.59
N LEU A 35 -3.73 -6.01 -0.29
CA LEU A 35 -4.86 -5.27 0.26
C LEU A 35 -4.97 -3.87 -0.33
N THR A 36 -3.85 -3.16 -0.42
CA THR A 36 -3.81 -1.81 -1.03
C THR A 36 -4.19 -1.85 -2.51
N ILE A 37 -3.73 -2.86 -3.27
CA ILE A 37 -4.07 -3.03 -4.68
C ILE A 37 -5.57 -3.27 -4.83
N ILE A 38 -6.15 -4.16 -4.03
CA ILE A 38 -7.58 -4.48 -4.06
C ILE A 38 -8.41 -3.24 -3.67
N GLY A 39 -8.08 -2.58 -2.57
CA GLY A 39 -8.80 -1.38 -2.13
C GLY A 39 -8.76 -0.25 -3.15
N SER A 40 -7.58 -0.02 -3.75
CA SER A 40 -7.38 0.97 -4.81
C SER A 40 -8.14 0.63 -6.09
N PHE A 41 -8.20 -0.66 -6.45
CA PHE A 41 -8.92 -1.11 -7.64
C PHE A 41 -10.41 -0.76 -7.55
N PHE A 42 -11.06 -1.09 -6.43
CA PHE A 42 -12.47 -0.75 -6.21
C PHE A 42 -12.69 0.76 -6.08
N LEU A 43 -11.74 1.48 -5.47
CA LEU A 43 -11.81 2.93 -5.36
C LEU A 43 -11.76 3.62 -6.74
N ILE A 44 -10.91 3.15 -7.66
CA ILE A 44 -10.83 3.69 -9.02
C ILE A 44 -12.13 3.45 -9.79
N ILE A 45 -12.82 2.33 -9.56
CA ILE A 45 -14.13 2.07 -10.16
C ILE A 45 -15.18 3.02 -9.57
N ALA A 46 -15.19 3.21 -8.25
CA ALA A 46 -16.15 4.10 -7.57
C ALA A 46 -15.94 5.59 -7.94
N CYS A 47 -14.68 5.99 -8.14
CA CYS A 47 -14.27 7.35 -8.49
C CYS A 47 -13.71 7.42 -9.92
N PHE A 48 -14.41 6.78 -10.86
CA PHE A 48 -13.98 6.74 -12.25
C PHE A 48 -13.95 8.16 -12.84
N PRO A 49 -12.93 8.54 -13.64
CA PRO A 49 -12.75 9.92 -14.14
C PRO A 49 -13.68 10.29 -15.31
N TYR A 50 -14.91 9.76 -15.32
CA TYR A 50 -15.94 10.03 -16.31
C TYR A 50 -17.31 9.99 -15.64
N ASP A 51 -17.94 11.16 -15.51
CA ASP A 51 -19.15 11.36 -14.71
C ASP A 51 -20.32 10.42 -15.06
N PRO A 52 -20.62 10.13 -16.35
CA PRO A 52 -21.71 9.22 -16.70
C PRO A 52 -21.54 7.78 -16.18
N VAL A 53 -20.29 7.33 -15.97
CA VAL A 53 -20.03 6.01 -15.39
C VAL A 53 -20.34 6.01 -13.90
N VAL A 54 -20.01 7.09 -13.19
CA VAL A 54 -20.28 7.23 -11.75
C VAL A 54 -21.78 7.39 -11.50
N GLU A 55 -22.49 8.15 -12.36
CA GLU A 55 -23.94 8.27 -12.33
C GLU A 55 -24.61 6.91 -12.54
N TRP A 56 -24.20 6.16 -13.57
CA TRP A 56 -24.70 4.81 -13.81
C TRP A 56 -24.46 3.88 -12.62
N LEU A 57 -23.26 3.91 -12.01
CA LEU A 57 -22.94 3.14 -10.80
C LEU A 57 -23.84 3.50 -9.61
N GLY A 58 -24.27 4.77 -9.54
CA GLY A 58 -25.24 5.24 -8.57
C GLY A 58 -26.64 4.70 -8.84
N GLU A 59 -27.10 4.72 -10.09
CA GLU A 59 -28.40 4.18 -10.50
C GLU A 59 -28.55 2.68 -10.22
N VAL A 60 -27.47 1.90 -10.38
CA VAL A 60 -27.45 0.47 -10.08
C VAL A 60 -27.10 0.15 -8.62
N GLU A 61 -27.03 1.17 -7.74
CA GLU A 61 -26.72 1.06 -6.31
C GLU A 61 -25.37 0.38 -5.98
N LEU A 62 -24.42 0.37 -6.93
CA LEU A 62 -23.11 -0.27 -6.74
C LEU A 62 -22.10 0.61 -6.00
N LEU A 63 -22.31 1.93 -5.93
CA LEU A 63 -21.40 2.83 -5.23
C LEU A 63 -21.21 2.46 -3.75
N GLY A 64 -22.29 2.13 -3.04
CA GLY A 64 -22.23 1.74 -1.62
C GLY A 64 -21.33 0.53 -1.38
N PRO A 65 -21.59 -0.61 -2.04
CA PRO A 65 -20.72 -1.79 -1.98
C PRO A 65 -19.27 -1.53 -2.39
N LEU A 66 -19.03 -0.72 -3.44
CA LEU A 66 -17.67 -0.40 -3.88
C LEU A 66 -16.88 0.36 -2.80
N PHE A 67 -17.47 1.40 -2.21
CA PHE A 67 -16.86 2.13 -1.11
C PHE A 67 -16.71 1.27 0.16
N GLN A 68 -17.63 0.35 0.41
CA GLN A 68 -17.54 -0.58 1.55
C GLN A 68 -16.33 -1.51 1.40
N VAL A 69 -16.06 -2.05 0.21
CA VAL A 69 -14.88 -2.90 -0.02
C VAL A 69 -13.59 -2.09 0.09
N THR A 70 -13.58 -0.86 -0.43
CA THR A 70 -12.46 0.07 -0.25
C THR A 70 -12.20 0.34 1.23
N GLY A 71 -13.22 0.71 2.02
CA GLY A 71 -13.07 0.93 3.47
C GLY A 71 -12.57 -0.33 4.18
N ALA A 72 -13.22 -1.47 3.96
CA ALA A 72 -12.86 -2.74 4.60
C ALA A 72 -11.42 -3.20 4.32
N THR A 73 -10.86 -2.85 3.15
CA THR A 73 -9.48 -3.18 2.81
C THR A 73 -8.49 -2.19 3.43
N PHE A 74 -8.72 -0.88 3.32
CA PHE A 74 -7.81 0.13 3.85
C PHE A 74 -7.79 0.16 5.39
N ASP A 75 -8.93 -0.06 6.04
CA ASP A 75 -9.06 -0.03 7.51
C ASP A 75 -8.24 -1.14 8.20
N ILE A 76 -8.03 -2.27 7.54
CA ILE A 76 -7.29 -3.42 8.10
C ILE A 76 -5.81 -3.45 7.71
N ILE A 77 -5.31 -2.48 6.93
CA ILE A 77 -3.91 -2.45 6.46
C ILE A 77 -2.93 -2.47 7.63
N ALA A 78 -3.22 -1.72 8.70
CA ALA A 78 -2.34 -1.68 9.87
C ALA A 78 -2.22 -3.05 10.56
N ILE A 79 -3.32 -3.79 10.65
CA ILE A 79 -3.34 -5.13 11.24
C ILE A 79 -2.52 -6.09 10.37
N ALA A 80 -2.74 -6.07 9.05
CA ALA A 80 -1.98 -6.89 8.12
C ALA A 80 -0.48 -6.55 8.14
N ALA A 81 -0.12 -5.27 8.25
CA ALA A 81 1.27 -4.82 8.37
C ALA A 81 1.94 -5.37 9.63
N VAL A 82 1.28 -5.27 10.79
CA VAL A 82 1.84 -5.76 12.07
C VAL A 82 2.06 -7.27 12.02
N ILE A 83 1.12 -8.03 11.44
CA ILE A 83 1.27 -9.48 11.27
C ILE A 83 2.45 -9.80 10.33
N GLY A 84 2.54 -9.11 9.18
CA GLY A 84 3.64 -9.30 8.23
C GLY A 84 5.02 -8.98 8.83
N ILE A 85 5.13 -7.87 9.58
CA ILE A 85 6.36 -7.47 10.28
C ILE A 85 6.74 -8.50 11.36
N ALA A 86 5.75 -9.00 12.12
CA ALA A 86 5.99 -10.00 13.14
C ALA A 86 6.49 -11.33 12.54
N TYR A 87 5.91 -11.75 11.42
CA TYR A 87 6.31 -12.97 10.71
C TYR A 87 7.75 -12.91 10.18
N GLU A 88 8.17 -11.79 9.61
CA GLU A 88 9.53 -11.59 9.10
C GLU A 88 10.61 -11.54 10.20
N ASN A 89 10.21 -11.37 11.47
CA ASN A 89 11.14 -11.38 12.61
C ASN A 89 11.31 -12.77 13.25
N MET A 90 10.44 -13.73 12.93
CA MET A 90 10.53 -15.13 13.37
C MET A 90 11.53 -15.91 12.51
#